data_AF-S1NYA8-F1
#
_entry.id   AF-S1NYA8-F1
#
_cell.length_a   1.000
_cell.length_b   1.000
_cell.length_c   1.000
_cell.angle_alpha   90.00
_cell.angle_beta   90.00
_cell.angle_gamma   90.00
#
_symmetry.space_group_name_H-M   'P 1'
#
loop_
_entity.id
_entity.type
_entity.pdbx_description
1 polymer ?
#
loop_
_entity_poly.entity_id
_entity_poly.type
_entity_poly.pdbx_seq_one_letter_code
_entity_poly.pdbx_strand_id
1 'polypeptide(L)' 'MNTPVSLMDDQMVDMSFITQLTGLTDKWFYKLIKDGAFPAPIKLGRSSRWLKSEVEAWLQARITQSRP' A
#
# COMPACT_ATOMS: atom_id res chain seq x y z
N MET A 1 16.23 -2.78 7.11
CA MET A 1 16.01 -4.11 7.71
C MET A 1 14.51 -4.28 7.86
N ASN A 2 13.87 -5.10 7.01
CA ASN A 2 12.44 -5.39 7.18
C ASN A 2 12.34 -6.41 8.31
N THR A 3 11.94 -5.96 9.50
CA THR A 3 11.49 -6.86 10.55
C THR A 3 10.37 -7.70 9.95
N PRO A 4 10.44 -9.05 9.98
CA PRO A 4 9.32 -9.86 9.53
C PRO A 4 8.17 -9.58 10.50
N VAL A 5 7.23 -8.76 10.07
CA VAL A 5 5.96 -8.60 10.78
C VAL A 5 5.39 -10.01 10.84
N SER A 6 5.08 -10.49 12.05
CA SER A 6 4.38 -11.76 12.20
C SER A 6 3.16 -11.73 11.29
N LEU A 7 2.89 -12.81 10.55
CA LEU A 7 1.71 -12.88 9.68
C LEU A 7 0.39 -12.64 10.45
N MET A 8 0.42 -12.79 11.78
CA MET A 8 -0.70 -12.54 12.68
C MET A 8 -0.80 -11.09 13.17
N ASP A 9 0.27 -10.30 13.02
CA ASP A 9 0.36 -8.91 13.48
C ASP A 9 0.11 -7.90 12.35
N ASP A 10 -0.01 -8.36 11.10
CA ASP A 10 -0.32 -7.51 9.95
C ASP A 10 -1.74 -7.73 9.44
N GLN A 11 -2.32 -6.68 8.88
CA GLN A 11 -3.67 -6.70 8.34
C GLN A 11 -3.63 -6.54 6.83
N MET A 12 -4.45 -7.31 6.11
CA MET A 12 -4.65 -7.10 4.69
C MET A 12 -5.66 -5.99 4.45
N VAL A 13 -5.27 -4.98 3.67
CA VAL A 13 -6.11 -3.87 3.26
C VAL A 13 -6.46 -3.97 1.77
N ASP A 14 -7.53 -3.31 1.34
CA ASP A 14 -7.93 -3.22 -0.06
C ASP A 14 -7.84 -1.79 -0.59
N MET A 15 -8.13 -1.62 -1.89
CA MET A 15 -8.11 -0.33 -2.55
C MET A 15 -9.05 0.68 -1.90
N SER A 16 -10.23 0.24 -1.42
CA SER A 16 -11.18 1.14 -0.76
C SER A 16 -10.57 1.74 0.50
N PHE A 17 -9.97 0.89 1.35
CA PHE A 17 -9.24 1.36 2.54
C PHE A 17 -8.14 2.36 2.17
N ILE A 18 -7.32 2.05 1.16
CA ILE A 18 -6.21 2.91 0.73
C ILE A 18 -6.73 4.28 0.26
N THR A 19 -7.77 4.30 -0.59
CA THR A 19 -8.35 5.56 -1.08
C THR A 19 -8.99 6.40 0.03
N GLN A 20 -9.63 5.75 1.01
CA GLN A 20 -10.20 6.43 2.18
C GLN A 20 -9.10 7.00 3.08
N LEU A 21 -8.03 6.24 3.29
CA LEU A 21 -6.90 6.67 4.11
C LEU A 21 -6.18 7.89 3.51
N THR A 22 -5.95 7.88 2.19
CA THR A 22 -5.13 8.93 1.55
C THR A 22 -5.94 10.06 0.95
N GLY A 23 -7.26 9.91 0.80
CA GLY A 23 -8.13 10.87 0.10
C GLY A 23 -7.85 10.96 -1.41
N LEU A 24 -7.20 9.96 -2.00
CA LEU A 24 -6.82 9.91 -3.41
C LEU A 24 -7.67 8.88 -4.15
N THR A 25 -7.76 9.02 -5.47
CA THR A 25 -8.57 8.12 -6.30
C THR A 25 -7.87 6.79 -6.56
N ASP A 26 -8.64 5.73 -6.68
CA ASP A 26 -8.18 4.40 -7.08
C ASP A 26 -7.45 4.42 -8.43
N LYS A 27 -7.93 5.21 -9.40
CA LYS A 27 -7.31 5.41 -10.71
C LYS A 27 -5.86 5.90 -10.60
N TRP A 28 -5.59 6.77 -9.64
CA TRP A 28 -4.24 7.25 -9.38
C TRP A 28 -3.34 6.14 -8.83
N PHE A 29 -3.82 5.33 -7.90
CA PHE A 29 -3.08 4.17 -7.40
C PHE A 29 -2.86 3.10 -8.48
N TYR A 30 -3.85 2.81 -9.33
CA TYR A 30 -3.66 1.90 -10.46
C TYR A 30 -2.59 2.40 -11.43
N LYS A 31 -2.50 3.71 -11.65
CA LYS A 31 -1.40 4.31 -12.40
C LYS A 31 -0.06 4.06 -11.71
N LEU A 32 0.06 4.31 -10.41
CA LEU A 32 1.30 4.07 -9.67
C LEU A 32 1.71 2.58 -9.66
N ILE A 33 0.75 1.66 -9.54
CA ILE A 33 1.01 0.22 -9.64
C ILE A 33 1.58 -0.13 -11.01
N LYS A 34 1.02 0.42 -12.08
CA LYS A 34 1.53 0.24 -13.45
C LYS A 34 2.93 0.83 -13.62
N ASP A 35 3.19 1.98 -12.99
CA ASP A 35 4.48 2.67 -13.04
C ASP A 35 5.53 2.06 -12.07
N GLY A 36 5.17 1.01 -11.32
CA GLY A 36 6.05 0.38 -10.31
C GLY A 36 6.32 1.26 -9.09
N ALA A 37 5.57 2.34 -8.93
CA ALA A 37 5.74 3.36 -7.90
C ALA A 37 4.87 3.14 -6.65
N PHE A 38 4.02 2.12 -6.64
CA PHE A 38 3.23 1.67 -5.48
C PHE A 38 3.30 0.14 -5.40
N PRO A 39 3.26 -0.48 -4.19
CA PRO A 39 3.33 -1.93 -4.06
C PRO A 39 2.29 -2.66 -4.91
N ALA A 40 2.70 -3.75 -5.57
CA ALA A 40 1.79 -4.57 -6.35
C ALA A 40 0.82 -5.34 -5.42
N PRO A 41 -0.45 -5.51 -5.79
CA PRO A 41 -1.39 -6.26 -4.97
C PRO A 41 -1.07 -7.75 -4.92
N ILE A 42 -1.27 -8.33 -3.73
CA ILE A 42 -1.40 -9.77 -3.51
C ILE A 42 -2.79 -10.19 -4.01
N LYS A 43 -2.84 -11.16 -4.94
CA LYS A 43 -4.09 -11.68 -5.50
C LYS A 43 -4.63 -12.82 -4.65
N LEU A 44 -5.84 -12.64 -4.11
CA LEU A 44 -6.64 -13.67 -3.44
C LEU A 44 -7.91 -13.91 -4.25
N GLY A 45 -7.78 -14.68 -5.33
CA GLY A 45 -8.82 -14.85 -6.33
C GLY A 45 -9.13 -13.54 -7.05
N ARG A 46 -10.36 -13.05 -6.94
CA ARG A 46 -10.78 -11.76 -7.52
C ARG A 46 -10.36 -10.56 -6.66
N SER A 47 -10.02 -10.79 -5.40
CA SER A 47 -9.64 -9.73 -4.47
C SER A 47 -8.17 -9.37 -4.64
N SER A 48 -7.91 -8.06 -4.66
CA SER A 48 -6.56 -7.49 -4.62
C SER A 48 -6.34 -6.94 -3.22
N ARG A 49 -5.28 -7.38 -2.54
CA ARG A 49 -4.97 -7.01 -1.17
C ARG A 49 -3.52 -6.52 -1.05
N TRP A 50 -3.25 -5.74 -0.03
CA TRP A 50 -1.91 -5.30 0.35
C TRP A 50 -1.72 -5.54 1.84
N LEU A 51 -0.48 -5.73 2.27
CA LEU A 51 -0.19 -5.63 3.69
C LEU A 51 -0.30 -4.17 4.13
N LYS A 52 -0.95 -3.93 5.28
CA LYS A 52 -1.08 -2.58 5.83
C LYS A 52 0.29 -1.96 6.06
N SER A 53 1.25 -2.75 6.54
CA SER A 53 2.63 -2.31 6.73
C SER A 53 3.32 -1.86 5.44
N GLU A 54 3.06 -2.50 4.29
CA GLU A 54 3.60 -2.08 3.00
C GLU A 54 3.04 -0.72 2.56
N VAL A 55 1.74 -0.51 2.76
CA VAL A 55 1.09 0.77 2.47
C VAL A 55 1.62 1.88 3.38
N GLU A 56 1.79 1.58 4.67
CA GLU A 56 2.37 2.50 5.66
C GLU A 56 3.81 2.86 5.32
N ALA A 57 4.65 1.88 5.01
CA ALA A 57 6.04 2.09 4.62
C ALA A 57 6.14 2.96 3.37
N TRP A 58 5.26 2.73 2.38
CA TRP A 58 5.19 3.55 1.18
C TRP A 58 4.79 5.01 1.50
N LEU A 59 3.79 5.22 2.36
CA LEU A 59 3.40 6.56 2.81
C LEU A 59 4.53 7.26 3.56
N GLN A 60 5.21 6.56 4.46
CA GLN A 60 6.34 7.09 5.22
C GLN A 60 7.48 7.54 4.29
N ALA A 61 7.81 6.75 3.27
CA ALA A 61 8.80 7.12 2.27
C ALA A 61 8.43 8.42 1.53
N ARG A 62 7.14 8.62 1.20
CA ARG A 62 6.63 9.85 0.57
C ARG A 62 6.73 11.06 1.51
N ILE A 63 6.41 10.87 2.80
CA ILE A 63 6.54 11.90 3.83
C ILE A 63 8.01 12.34 3.96
N THR A 64 8.93 11.39 4.09
CA THR A 64 10.37 11.66 4.17
C THR A 64 10.90 12.32 2.90
N GLN A 65 10.48 11.87 1.71
CA GLN A 65 10.87 12.52 0.45
C GLN A 65 10.39 13.98 0.37
N SER A 66 9.21 14.30 0.94
CA SER A 66 8.69 15.68 0.95
C SER A 66 9.32 16.58 2.00
N ARG A 67 9.97 16.03 3.03
CA ARG A 67 10.53 16.73 4.19
C ARG A 67 11.96 16.23 4.45
N PRO A 68 12.94 16.71 3.66
CA PRO A 68 14.34 16.32 3.82
C PRO A 68 14.92 16.76 5.17
#